data_AF-A0A452QL27-F1
#
_entry.id   AF-A0A452QL27-F1
#
_cell.length_a   1.000
_cell.length_b   1.000
_cell.length_c   1.000
_cell.angle_alpha   90.00
_cell.angle_beta   90.00
_cell.angle_gamma   90.00
#
_symmetry.space_group_name_H-M   'P 1'
#
loop_
_entity.id
_entity.type
_entity.pdbx_description
1 polymer ?
#
loop_
_entity_poly.entity_id
_entity_poly.type
_entity_poly.pdbx_seq_one_letter_code
_entity_poly.pdbx_strand_id
1 'polypeptide(L)'
;LCSCMLGYVVRISGGDDKKGFPMKQGVLTHGRVRLLLSKERKCKSVRGCIVDANLSVLNLVIVKKGEDIPGLTDTTVPRRLGPKRASRIRKLFNLSKEDDVRQYVVRKPLNKEGKKPRNKAPKIQHLVTPCVPQHKRQRIALRKQRTKKNKEEAAEYAKLLAKRMKEAKEKHQEQIAKRRRLSSLRASTSKSESSQK
;
A
#
# COMPACT_ATOMS: atom_id res chain seq x y z
N LEU A 1 27.12 -34.95 29.53
CA LEU A 1 26.27 -33.87 28.98
C LEU A 1 26.84 -32.54 29.49
N CYS A 2 27.69 -31.77 28.81
CA CYS A 2 28.19 -31.77 27.44
C CYS A 2 29.49 -30.92 27.49
N SER A 3 30.68 -31.53 27.46
CA SER A 3 31.94 -30.77 27.37
C SER A 3 31.96 -29.91 26.09
N CYS A 4 31.34 -30.42 25.02
CA CYS A 4 31.27 -29.76 23.71
C CYS A 4 30.38 -28.49 23.67
N MET A 5 29.62 -28.18 24.72
CA MET A 5 28.79 -26.96 24.80
C MET A 5 29.45 -25.85 25.65
N LEU A 6 30.72 -26.04 26.05
CA LEU A 6 31.44 -25.02 26.80
C LEU A 6 31.58 -23.75 25.93
N GLY A 7 31.33 -22.58 26.54
CA GLY A 7 31.43 -21.29 25.85
C GLY A 7 30.25 -20.93 24.93
N TYR A 8 29.27 -21.81 24.74
CA TYR A 8 28.06 -21.47 24.00
C TYR A 8 27.07 -20.68 24.84
N VAL A 9 26.49 -19.63 24.23
CA VAL A 9 25.33 -18.93 24.79
C VAL A 9 24.14 -19.19 23.90
N VAL A 10 23.11 -19.85 24.47
CA VAL A 10 21.88 -20.19 23.79
C VAL A 10 20.72 -19.35 24.31
N ARG A 11 19.79 -19.02 23.42
CA ARG A 11 18.51 -18.39 23.74
C ARG A 11 17.39 -19.39 23.55
N ILE A 12 16.53 -19.53 24.55
CA ILE A 12 15.30 -20.33 24.46
C ILE A 12 14.35 -19.60 23.52
N SER A 13 13.94 -20.24 22.42
CA SER A 13 13.04 -19.65 21.42
C SER A 13 11.60 -20.14 21.55
N GLY A 14 11.40 -21.27 22.22
CA GLY A 14 10.10 -21.87 22.51
C GLY A 14 10.25 -23.38 22.68
N GLY A 15 9.15 -24.10 22.49
CA GLY A 15 9.11 -25.55 22.63
C GLY A 15 7.68 -26.07 22.60
N ASP A 16 7.55 -27.38 22.74
CA ASP A 16 6.28 -28.09 22.75
C ASP A 16 6.15 -28.92 24.02
N ASP A 17 4.95 -28.90 24.60
CA ASP A 17 4.56 -29.73 25.73
C ASP A 17 4.43 -31.22 25.30
N LYS A 18 4.44 -32.17 26.24
CA LYS A 18 4.26 -33.61 26.01
C LYS A 18 3.02 -33.99 25.22
N LYS A 19 1.96 -33.17 25.27
CA LYS A 19 0.74 -33.38 24.43
C LYS A 19 0.75 -32.55 23.14
N GLY A 20 1.90 -32.01 22.72
CA GLY A 20 2.09 -31.27 21.47
C GLY A 20 1.52 -29.84 21.45
N PHE A 21 1.25 -29.24 22.61
CA PHE A 21 0.80 -27.85 22.65
C PHE A 21 2.01 -26.90 22.65
N PRO A 22 2.04 -25.91 21.74
CA PRO A 22 3.18 -25.02 21.60
C PRO A 22 3.23 -23.98 22.72
N MET A 23 4.44 -23.58 23.09
CA MET A 23 4.69 -22.44 23.97
C MET A 23 4.32 -21.12 23.28
N LYS A 24 3.78 -20.17 24.04
CA LYS A 24 3.52 -18.80 23.56
C LYS A 24 4.14 -17.76 24.46
N GLN A 25 4.91 -16.87 23.86
CA GLN A 25 5.53 -15.74 24.54
C GLN A 25 4.46 -14.84 25.21
N GLY A 26 4.74 -14.42 26.43
CA GLY A 26 3.88 -13.51 27.21
C GLY A 26 2.82 -14.20 28.06
N VAL A 27 2.72 -15.52 28.03
CA VAL A 27 1.85 -16.30 28.93
C VAL A 27 2.68 -16.75 30.13
N LEU A 28 2.67 -15.96 31.21
CA LEU A 28 3.53 -16.12 32.39
C LEU A 28 3.07 -17.25 33.33
N THR A 29 2.78 -18.42 32.77
CA THR A 29 2.42 -19.63 33.52
C THR A 29 3.34 -20.77 33.12
N HIS A 30 3.56 -21.73 34.02
CA HIS A 30 4.20 -22.99 33.64
C HIS A 30 3.20 -23.91 32.93
N GLY A 31 1.93 -23.94 33.36
CA GLY A 31 0.90 -24.80 32.78
C GLY A 31 0.31 -24.33 31.45
N ARG A 32 -0.85 -24.90 31.08
CA ARG A 32 -1.60 -24.55 29.87
C ARG A 32 -2.75 -23.62 30.17
N VAL A 33 -3.00 -22.70 29.26
CA VAL A 33 -4.11 -21.75 29.32
C VAL A 33 -4.85 -21.76 27.99
N ARG A 34 -6.17 -21.57 28.03
CA ARG A 34 -6.98 -21.39 26.83
C ARG A 34 -7.06 -19.90 26.49
N LEU A 35 -6.55 -19.53 25.32
CA LEU A 35 -6.52 -18.14 24.86
C LEU A 35 -7.31 -17.98 23.57
N LEU A 36 -8.00 -16.86 23.47
CA LEU A 36 -8.67 -16.42 22.24
C LEU A 36 -7.64 -15.78 21.30
N LEU A 37 -7.31 -16.44 20.18
CA LEU A 37 -6.33 -15.93 19.21
C LEU A 37 -7.01 -15.04 18.15
N SER A 38 -6.45 -13.84 17.91
CA SER A 38 -7.13 -12.73 17.23
C SER A 38 -7.65 -13.01 15.81
N LYS A 39 -6.80 -13.45 14.87
CA LYS A 39 -7.12 -13.48 13.42
C LYS A 39 -8.38 -14.28 13.07
N GLU A 40 -8.69 -15.34 13.83
CA GLU A 40 -9.89 -16.17 13.65
C GLU A 40 -10.77 -16.23 14.93
N ARG A 41 -10.42 -15.45 15.97
CA ARG A 41 -11.03 -15.48 17.32
C ARG A 41 -11.33 -16.91 17.81
N LYS A 42 -10.40 -17.85 17.61
CA LYS A 42 -10.54 -19.24 18.07
C LYS A 42 -9.86 -19.40 19.42
N CYS A 43 -10.59 -19.98 20.37
CA CYS A 43 -10.05 -20.30 21.68
C CYS A 43 -9.23 -21.60 21.61
N LYS A 44 -7.91 -21.49 21.75
CA LYS A 44 -6.98 -22.63 21.68
C LYS A 44 -6.24 -22.79 23.00
N SER A 45 -5.99 -24.03 23.39
CA SER A 45 -5.09 -24.33 24.51
C SER A 45 -3.65 -24.12 24.07
N VAL A 46 -2.86 -23.49 24.92
CA VAL A 46 -1.48 -23.06 24.64
C VAL A 46 -0.65 -23.26 25.91
N ARG A 47 0.60 -23.68 25.77
CA ARG A 47 1.55 -23.79 26.90
C ARG A 47 2.12 -22.42 27.23
N GLY A 48 2.29 -22.12 28.52
CA GLY A 48 2.92 -20.88 28.94
C GLY A 48 4.42 -20.81 28.60
N CYS A 49 5.03 -19.64 28.78
CA CYS A 49 6.42 -19.40 28.41
C CYS A 49 7.43 -19.82 29.49
N ILE A 50 6.98 -20.18 30.70
CA ILE A 50 7.86 -20.64 31.77
C ILE A 50 8.24 -22.10 31.50
N VAL A 51 9.54 -22.37 31.50
CA VAL A 51 10.10 -23.70 31.25
C VAL A 51 9.95 -24.57 32.49
N ASP A 52 9.58 -25.82 32.28
CA ASP A 52 9.31 -26.82 33.31
C ASP A 52 9.65 -28.21 32.73
N ALA A 53 9.84 -29.22 33.59
CA ALA A 53 10.19 -30.59 33.21
C ALA A 53 9.10 -31.30 32.38
N ASN A 54 7.90 -30.72 32.29
CA ASN A 54 6.76 -31.25 31.55
C ASN A 54 6.76 -30.92 30.05
N LEU A 55 7.89 -30.51 29.49
CA LEU A 55 8.07 -30.28 28.05
C LEU A 55 8.58 -31.55 27.35
N SER A 56 8.25 -31.71 26.07
CA SER A 56 8.83 -32.77 25.22
C SER A 56 10.02 -32.26 24.42
N VAL A 57 9.90 -31.06 23.86
CA VAL A 57 10.93 -30.46 22.99
C VAL A 57 11.16 -29.02 23.41
N LEU A 58 12.43 -28.62 23.49
CA LEU A 58 12.84 -27.23 23.68
C LEU A 58 13.65 -26.77 22.47
N ASN A 59 13.20 -25.67 21.87
CA ASN A 59 13.84 -25.07 20.70
C ASN A 59 14.86 -24.02 21.17
N LEU A 60 16.14 -24.30 20.97
CA LEU A 60 17.25 -23.42 21.35
C LEU A 60 17.87 -22.76 20.12
N VAL A 61 18.28 -21.50 20.25
CA VAL A 61 18.98 -20.75 19.21
C VAL A 61 20.33 -20.31 19.75
N ILE A 62 21.42 -20.69 19.09
CA ILE A 62 22.78 -20.26 19.45
C ILE A 62 22.93 -18.78 19.11
N VAL A 63 23.36 -17.99 20.09
CA VAL A 63 23.64 -16.54 19.95
C VAL A 63 25.14 -16.28 19.88
N LYS A 64 25.93 -16.99 20.71
CA LYS A 64 27.40 -16.95 20.68
C LYS A 64 27.93 -18.36 20.50
N LYS A 65 28.87 -18.52 19.56
CA LYS A 65 29.52 -19.78 19.21
C LYS A 65 30.70 -20.04 20.15
N GLY A 66 30.81 -21.26 20.68
CA GLY A 66 31.98 -21.80 21.39
C GLY A 66 32.79 -22.77 20.52
N GLU A 67 33.22 -23.89 21.08
CA GLU A 67 33.97 -24.95 20.37
C GLU A 67 33.14 -25.67 19.31
N ASP A 68 33.72 -26.07 18.17
CA ASP A 68 32.93 -26.65 17.08
C ASP A 68 32.21 -27.97 17.46
N ILE A 69 30.92 -28.04 17.13
CA ILE A 69 30.05 -29.18 17.42
C ILE A 69 29.75 -29.90 16.10
N PRO A 70 30.05 -31.22 16.01
CA PRO A 70 29.85 -31.98 14.80
C PRO A 70 28.39 -31.99 14.37
N GLY A 71 28.16 -31.72 13.09
CA GLY A 71 26.84 -31.73 12.46
C GLY A 71 25.99 -30.47 12.70
N LEU A 72 26.41 -29.53 13.54
CA LEU A 72 25.70 -28.27 13.78
C LEU A 72 26.47 -27.04 13.30
N THR A 73 27.71 -26.85 13.78
CA THR A 73 28.51 -25.67 13.42
C THR A 73 29.50 -25.93 12.30
N ASP A 74 29.83 -27.20 12.04
CA ASP A 74 30.80 -27.61 11.01
C ASP A 74 30.33 -27.34 9.58
N THR A 75 29.03 -27.46 9.32
CA THR A 75 28.48 -27.31 7.97
C THR A 75 27.71 -26.00 7.83
N THR A 76 28.09 -25.19 6.84
CA THR A 76 27.37 -23.96 6.52
C THR A 76 26.42 -24.18 5.35
N VAL A 77 25.11 -24.10 5.61
CA VAL A 77 24.11 -24.19 4.55
C VAL A 77 23.85 -22.79 3.95
N PRO A 78 24.12 -22.56 2.66
CA PRO A 78 23.91 -21.24 2.05
C PRO A 78 22.42 -20.90 1.93
N ARG A 79 22.11 -19.59 1.95
CA ARG A 79 20.75 -19.10 1.73
C ARG A 79 20.29 -19.43 0.31
N ARG A 80 19.14 -20.10 0.20
CA ARG A 80 18.60 -20.59 -1.09
C ARG A 80 18.18 -19.49 -2.07
N LEU A 81 17.76 -18.32 -1.57
CA LEU A 81 17.19 -17.25 -2.38
C LEU A 81 17.89 -15.92 -2.09
N GLY A 82 18.24 -15.21 -3.16
CA GLY A 82 18.76 -13.85 -3.10
C GLY A 82 17.66 -12.78 -2.97
N PRO A 83 18.06 -11.51 -2.79
CA PRO A 83 17.13 -10.39 -2.71
C PRO A 83 16.37 -10.17 -4.03
N LYS A 84 15.05 -9.89 -3.94
CA LYS A 84 14.17 -9.61 -5.09
C LYS A 84 13.97 -8.12 -5.39
N ARG A 85 14.06 -7.26 -4.38
CA ARG A 85 13.79 -5.82 -4.51
C ARG A 85 15.07 -5.10 -4.97
N ALA A 86 14.96 -4.17 -5.92
CA ALA A 86 16.10 -3.44 -6.47
C ALA A 86 16.99 -2.79 -5.38
N SER A 87 16.37 -2.15 -4.37
CA SER A 87 17.12 -1.53 -3.27
C SER A 87 17.86 -2.53 -2.36
N ARG A 88 17.36 -3.76 -2.21
CA ARG A 88 18.06 -4.80 -1.43
C ARG A 88 19.21 -5.41 -2.22
N ILE A 89 19.10 -5.51 -3.53
CA ILE A 89 20.19 -5.97 -4.39
C ILE A 89 21.33 -4.95 -4.36
N ARG A 90 21.01 -3.65 -4.48
CA ARG A 90 22.01 -2.57 -4.34
C ARG A 90 22.77 -2.63 -3.01
N LYS A 91 22.05 -2.80 -1.90
CA LYS A 91 22.66 -2.94 -0.57
C LYS A 91 23.55 -4.17 -0.42
N LEU A 92 23.24 -5.27 -1.12
CA LEU A 92 24.00 -6.52 -1.00
C LEU A 92 25.37 -6.40 -1.69
N PHE A 93 25.40 -5.75 -2.85
CA PHE A 93 26.62 -5.58 -3.66
C PHE A 93 27.25 -4.18 -3.51
N ASN A 94 26.78 -3.37 -2.56
CA ASN A 94 27.21 -1.98 -2.35
C ASN A 94 27.19 -1.11 -3.63
N LEU A 95 26.17 -1.31 -4.48
CA LEU A 95 26.02 -0.57 -5.74
C LEU A 95 25.52 0.85 -5.52
N SER A 96 25.93 1.74 -6.42
CA SER A 96 25.41 3.10 -6.53
C SER A 96 23.98 3.13 -7.09
N LYS A 97 23.39 4.32 -7.27
CA LYS A 97 22.04 4.45 -7.83
C LYS A 97 22.04 4.35 -9.36
N GLU A 98 23.18 4.65 -9.95
CA GLU A 98 23.46 4.74 -11.38
C GLU A 98 23.66 3.34 -11.97
N ASP A 99 24.17 2.40 -11.16
CA ASP A 99 24.44 1.03 -11.59
C ASP A 99 23.17 0.24 -11.96
N ASP A 100 23.26 -0.57 -13.03
CA ASP A 100 22.18 -1.46 -13.46
C ASP A 100 22.12 -2.73 -12.60
N VAL A 101 21.08 -2.78 -11.76
CA VAL A 101 20.79 -3.87 -10.84
C VAL A 101 20.49 -5.19 -11.56
N ARG A 102 20.11 -5.18 -12.85
CA ARG A 102 19.73 -6.40 -13.58
C ARG A 102 20.87 -7.39 -13.75
N GLN A 103 22.09 -6.90 -13.85
CA GLN A 103 23.29 -7.71 -14.06
C GLN A 103 23.69 -8.47 -12.79
N TYR A 104 23.50 -7.84 -11.63
CA TYR A 104 23.88 -8.35 -10.31
C TYR A 104 22.83 -9.24 -9.65
N VAL A 105 21.79 -9.69 -10.38
CA VAL A 105 20.77 -10.58 -9.79
C VAL A 105 21.32 -11.98 -9.64
N VAL A 106 21.35 -12.48 -8.40
CA VAL A 106 21.71 -13.88 -8.10
C VAL A 106 20.74 -14.83 -8.82
N ARG A 107 21.30 -15.66 -9.71
CA ARG A 107 20.56 -16.68 -10.45
C ARG A 107 20.71 -18.03 -9.77
N LYS A 108 19.61 -18.78 -9.70
CA LYS A 108 19.61 -20.15 -9.19
C LYS A 108 19.82 -21.13 -10.35
N PRO A 109 20.86 -21.97 -10.32
CA PRO A 109 20.99 -23.08 -11.26
C PRO A 109 19.95 -24.15 -10.95
N LEU A 110 19.29 -24.64 -11.99
CA LEU A 110 18.35 -25.76 -11.94
C LEU A 110 18.90 -26.87 -12.83
N ASN A 111 19.48 -27.88 -12.18
CA ASN A 111 19.92 -29.11 -12.80
C ASN A 111 18.88 -30.18 -12.45
N LYS A 112 18.07 -30.59 -13.43
CA LYS A 112 17.10 -31.68 -13.27
C LYS A 112 17.51 -32.79 -14.23
N GLU A 113 17.51 -34.03 -13.76
CA GLU A 113 17.78 -35.21 -14.57
C GLU A 113 16.87 -35.22 -15.82
N GLY A 114 17.46 -35.50 -16.98
CA GLY A 114 16.76 -35.49 -18.28
C GLY A 114 16.41 -34.11 -18.85
N LYS A 115 16.78 -33.00 -18.20
CA LYS A 115 16.56 -31.64 -18.72
C LYS A 115 17.86 -30.86 -18.78
N LYS A 116 18.04 -30.08 -19.86
CA LYS A 116 19.20 -29.18 -19.99
C LYS A 116 19.30 -28.26 -18.77
N PRO A 117 20.51 -28.01 -18.24
CA PRO A 117 20.71 -27.13 -17.11
C PRO A 117 20.17 -25.73 -17.43
N ARG A 118 19.39 -25.14 -16.52
CA ARG A 118 18.76 -23.82 -16.72
C ARG A 118 18.96 -22.94 -15.50
N ASN A 119 19.24 -21.66 -15.73
CA ASN A 119 19.32 -20.67 -14.66
C ASN A 119 17.99 -19.93 -14.53
N LYS A 120 17.52 -19.74 -13.29
CA LYS A 120 16.32 -18.94 -12.99
C LYS A 120 16.69 -17.71 -12.16
N ALA A 121 16.17 -16.56 -12.59
CA ALA A 121 16.30 -15.29 -11.89
C ALA A 121 14.92 -14.82 -11.37
N PRO A 122 14.86 -14.17 -10.20
CA PRO A 122 13.64 -13.50 -9.76
C PRO A 122 13.32 -12.28 -10.64
N LYS A 123 12.03 -12.00 -10.86
CA LYS A 123 11.59 -10.72 -11.39
C LYS A 123 11.89 -9.61 -10.37
N ILE A 124 12.75 -8.67 -10.74
CA ILE A 124 13.14 -7.57 -9.88
C ILE A 124 11.92 -6.67 -9.63
N GLN A 125 11.67 -6.36 -8.36
CA GLN A 125 10.60 -5.45 -7.96
C GLN A 125 11.17 -4.06 -7.66
N HIS A 126 10.37 -3.01 -7.89
CA HIS A 126 10.76 -1.60 -7.68
C HIS A 126 11.96 -1.16 -8.51
N LEU A 127 12.14 -1.75 -9.70
CA LEU A 127 13.08 -1.23 -10.69
C LEU A 127 12.38 -0.14 -11.52
N VAL A 128 13.07 0.98 -11.76
CA VAL A 128 12.57 2.00 -12.69
C VAL A 128 12.72 1.45 -14.11
N THR A 129 11.60 1.06 -14.73
CA THR A 129 11.54 0.64 -16.14
C THR A 129 10.96 1.77 -16.99
N PRO A 130 11.17 1.81 -18.32
CA PRO A 130 10.63 2.86 -19.19
C PRO A 130 9.11 3.07 -19.07
N CYS A 131 8.36 2.02 -18.74
CA CYS A 131 6.92 2.08 -18.49
C CYS A 131 6.56 2.96 -17.27
N VAL A 132 7.41 3.01 -16.23
CA VAL A 132 7.13 3.77 -15.01
C VAL A 132 7.12 5.29 -15.27
N PRO A 133 8.15 5.90 -15.90
CA PRO A 133 8.08 7.29 -16.36
C PRO A 133 6.95 7.54 -17.36
N GLN A 134 6.66 6.60 -18.27
CA GLN A 134 5.55 6.74 -19.22
C GLN A 134 4.19 6.85 -18.52
N HIS A 135 3.87 5.94 -17.59
CA HIS A 135 2.65 6.01 -16.79
C HIS A 135 2.57 7.31 -15.97
N LYS A 136 3.72 7.80 -15.46
CA LYS A 136 3.78 9.08 -14.74
C LYS A 136 3.46 10.26 -15.68
N ARG A 137 4.05 10.29 -16.88
CA ARG A 137 3.76 11.30 -17.92
C ARG A 137 2.28 11.28 -18.32
N GLN A 138 1.72 10.10 -18.57
CA GLN A 138 0.31 9.94 -18.90
C GLN A 138 -0.61 10.44 -17.78
N ARG A 139 -0.33 10.10 -16.53
CA ARG A 139 -1.11 10.60 -15.38
C ARG A 139 -1.11 12.11 -15.29
N ILE A 140 0.05 12.74 -15.50
CA ILE A 140 0.19 14.20 -15.50
C ILE A 140 -0.57 14.81 -16.68
N ALA A 141 -0.45 14.22 -17.88
CA ALA A 141 -1.16 14.68 -19.08
C ALA A 141 -2.69 14.64 -18.89
N LEU A 142 -3.23 13.52 -18.37
CA LEU A 142 -4.65 13.39 -18.05
C LEU A 142 -5.12 14.43 -17.02
N ARG A 143 -4.30 14.73 -16.00
CA ARG A 143 -4.61 15.80 -15.04
C ARG A 143 -4.69 17.16 -15.73
N LYS A 144 -3.73 17.50 -16.60
CA LYS A 144 -3.73 18.75 -17.37
C LYS A 144 -4.95 18.84 -18.30
N GLN A 145 -5.30 17.76 -18.99
CA GLN A 145 -6.47 17.70 -19.86
C GLN A 145 -7.77 17.95 -19.09
N ARG A 146 -7.94 17.33 -17.91
CA ARG A 146 -9.10 17.58 -17.05
C ARG A 146 -9.19 19.04 -16.61
N THR A 147 -8.07 19.64 -16.18
CA THR A 147 -8.05 21.06 -15.81
C THR A 147 -8.39 21.97 -17.00
N LYS A 148 -7.85 21.67 -18.19
CA LYS A 148 -8.15 22.42 -19.42
C LYS A 148 -9.65 22.34 -19.75
N LYS A 149 -10.20 21.13 -19.77
CA LYS A 149 -11.63 20.87 -20.03
C LYS A 149 -12.53 21.64 -19.05
N ASN A 150 -12.27 21.54 -17.75
CA ASN A 150 -13.06 22.26 -16.75
C ASN A 150 -12.98 23.79 -16.92
N LYS A 151 -11.83 24.32 -17.34
CA LYS A 151 -11.65 25.77 -17.60
C LYS A 151 -12.45 26.20 -18.84
N GLU A 152 -12.44 25.38 -19.89
CA GLU A 152 -13.20 25.63 -21.12
C GLU A 152 -14.71 25.57 -20.85
N GLU A 153 -15.19 24.53 -20.17
CA GLU A 153 -16.60 24.37 -19.78
C GLU A 153 -17.08 25.54 -18.89
N ALA A 154 -16.27 25.96 -17.91
CA ALA A 154 -16.60 27.11 -17.07
C ALA A 154 -16.69 28.42 -17.89
N ALA A 155 -15.79 28.62 -18.85
CA ALA A 155 -15.81 29.79 -19.72
C ALA A 155 -17.02 29.77 -20.68
N GLU A 156 -17.38 28.62 -21.23
CA GLU A 156 -18.58 28.45 -22.05
C GLU A 156 -19.86 28.70 -21.25
N TYR A 157 -19.95 28.13 -20.05
CA TYR A 157 -21.09 28.34 -19.15
C TYR A 157 -21.24 29.81 -18.74
N ALA A 158 -20.13 30.51 -18.45
CA ALA A 158 -20.15 31.93 -18.14
C ALA A 158 -20.67 32.78 -19.32
N LYS A 159 -20.27 32.46 -20.56
CA LYS A 159 -20.81 33.12 -21.77
C LYS A 159 -22.31 32.88 -21.93
N LEU A 160 -22.76 31.64 -21.72
CA LEU A 160 -24.18 31.29 -21.80
C LEU A 160 -25.01 32.03 -20.75
N LEU A 161 -24.52 32.08 -19.50
CA LEU A 161 -25.16 32.84 -18.42
C LEU A 161 -25.27 34.32 -18.75
N ALA A 162 -24.20 34.94 -19.26
CA ALA A 162 -24.22 36.35 -19.64
C ALA A 162 -25.30 36.65 -20.70
N LYS A 163 -25.44 35.78 -21.71
CA LYS A 163 -26.50 35.89 -22.72
C LYS A 163 -27.90 35.78 -22.11
N ARG A 164 -28.14 34.77 -21.27
CA ARG A 164 -29.45 34.57 -20.59
C ARG A 164 -29.82 35.74 -19.67
N MET A 165 -28.85 36.28 -18.93
CA MET A 165 -29.06 37.44 -18.06
C MET A 165 -29.37 38.71 -18.86
N LYS A 166 -28.76 38.89 -20.04
CA LYS A 166 -29.08 40.00 -20.94
C LYS A 166 -30.49 39.88 -21.50
N GLU A 167 -30.87 38.72 -22.02
CA GLU A 167 -32.23 38.44 -22.52
C GLU A 167 -33.30 38.65 -21.43
N ALA A 168 -33.04 38.22 -20.20
CA ALA A 168 -33.95 38.43 -19.07
C ALA A 168 -34.09 39.92 -18.70
N LYS A 169 -32.99 40.69 -18.73
CA LYS A 169 -33.01 42.15 -18.51
C LYS A 169 -33.81 42.87 -19.59
N GLU A 170 -33.61 42.52 -20.87
CA GLU A 170 -34.34 43.10 -22.00
C GLU A 170 -35.84 42.81 -21.89
N LYS A 171 -36.24 41.56 -21.63
CA LYS A 171 -37.65 41.19 -21.38
C LYS A 171 -38.26 41.96 -20.22
N HIS A 172 -37.51 42.16 -19.12
CA HIS A 172 -37.98 42.94 -17.99
C HIS A 172 -38.17 44.42 -18.35
N GLN A 173 -37.24 45.01 -19.11
CA GLN A 173 -37.35 46.38 -19.61
C GLN A 173 -38.54 46.55 -20.55
N GLU A 174 -38.79 45.60 -21.46
CA GLU A 174 -39.97 45.60 -22.33
C GLU A 174 -41.27 45.57 -21.53
N GLN A 175 -41.35 44.73 -20.48
CA GLN A 175 -42.52 44.69 -19.59
C GLN A 175 -42.73 46.03 -18.87
N ILE A 176 -41.66 46.66 -18.38
CA ILE A 176 -41.72 47.99 -17.75
C ILE A 176 -42.19 49.04 -18.78
N ALA A 177 -41.63 49.04 -19.99
CA ALA A 177 -42.02 49.95 -21.06
C ALA A 177 -43.49 49.78 -21.46
N LYS A 178 -43.96 48.54 -21.57
CA LYS A 178 -45.38 48.20 -21.81
C LYS A 178 -46.26 48.73 -20.68
N ARG A 179 -45.87 48.53 -19.42
CA ARG A 179 -46.59 49.07 -18.24
C ARG A 179 -46.65 50.59 -18.28
N ARG A 180 -45.55 51.27 -18.59
CA ARG A 180 -45.49 52.74 -18.71
C ARG A 180 -46.41 53.27 -19.82
N ARG A 181 -46.39 52.65 -21.02
CA ARG A 181 -47.31 52.99 -22.12
C ARG A 181 -48.78 52.84 -21.72
N LEU A 182 -49.14 51.74 -21.05
CA LEU A 182 -50.51 51.52 -20.58
C LEU A 182 -50.93 52.57 -19.54
N SER A 183 -50.03 52.96 -18.63
CA SER A 183 -50.33 54.02 -17.66
C SER A 183 -50.47 55.41 -18.30
N SER A 184 -49.68 55.74 -19.33
CA SER A 184 -49.81 57.04 -20.03
C SER A 184 -51.09 57.12 -20.85
N LEU A 185 -51.47 56.03 -21.53
CA LEU A 185 -52.75 55.93 -22.25
C LEU A 185 -53.94 56.14 -21.30
N ARG A 186 -53.89 55.54 -20.11
CA ARG A 186 -54.92 55.68 -19.08
C ARG A 186 -55.02 57.11 -18.52
N ALA A 187 -53.89 57.81 -18.42
CA ALA A 187 -53.85 59.22 -17.98
C ALA A 187 -54.35 60.20 -19.06
N SER A 188 -54.16 59.90 -20.35
CA SER A 188 -54.72 60.69 -21.45
C SER A 188 -56.24 60.52 -21.55
N THR A 189 -56.77 59.31 -21.38
CA THR A 189 -58.24 59.07 -21.40
C THR A 189 -58.94 59.74 -20.22
N SER A 190 -58.34 59.76 -19.03
CA SER A 190 -58.91 60.46 -17.87
C SER A 190 -58.90 62.00 -18.02
N LYS A 191 -57.95 62.57 -18.77
CA LYS A 191 -57.92 64.02 -19.07
C LYS A 191 -58.97 64.42 -20.10
N SER A 192 -59.21 63.59 -21.12
CA SER A 192 -60.29 63.86 -22.08
C SER A 192 -61.68 63.76 -21.44
N GLU A 193 -61.88 62.84 -20.49
CA GLU A 193 -63.15 62.72 -19.74
C GLU A 193 -63.36 63.88 -18.75
N SER A 194 -62.30 64.46 -18.18
CA SER A 194 -62.41 65.63 -17.29
C SER A 194 -62.62 66.96 -18.01
N SER A 195 -62.26 67.06 -19.29
CA SER A 195 -62.51 68.26 -20.13
C SER A 195 -63.89 68.27 -20.79
N GLN A 196 -64.69 67.22 -20.61
CA GLN A 196 -66.05 67.08 -21.13
C GLN A 196 -67.13 67.23 -20.04
N LYS A 197 -66.78 67.77 -18.87
CA LYS A 197 -67.72 68.17 -17.81
C LYS A 197 -67.62 69.66 -17.53
#